data_AF-A0A925ZEE0-F1
#
_entry.id   AF-A0A925ZEE0-F1
#
_cell.length_a   1.000
_cell.length_b   1.000
_cell.length_c   1.000
_cell.angle_alpha   90.00
_cell.angle_beta   90.00
_cell.angle_gamma   90.00
#
_symmetry.space_group_name_H-M   'P 1'
#
loop_
_entity.id
_entity.type
_entity.pdbx_description
1 polymer ?
#
loop_
_entity_poly.entity_id
_entity_poly.type
_entity_poly.pdbx_seq_one_letter_code
_entity_poly.pdbx_strand_id
1 'polypeptide(L)'
;MFEQRNYKDAIVGMLGVKGFYDATEILLKLYSDESTEIDKWAIGDALYSIQDSRFEDEYIDIISKVNNGTSRQMIVILVGKLRCEKAIPVLIKLLQNSDVVGHSIMALGYFKNVELILLIEPFLHHEKRWIRKEAEKAIKRIKS
;
A
#
# COMPACT_ATOMS: atom_id res chain seq x y z
N MET A 1 0.41 30.89 5.41
CA MET A 1 0.18 29.59 6.09
C MET A 1 0.03 28.41 5.11
N PHE A 2 -0.28 28.63 3.83
CA PHE A 2 -0.35 27.57 2.81
C PHE A 2 1.01 27.11 2.23
N GLU A 3 2.04 27.97 2.25
CA GLU A 3 3.35 27.65 1.68
C GLU A 3 4.17 26.65 2.50
N GLN A 4 3.93 26.58 3.82
CA GLN A 4 4.75 25.73 4.70
C GLN A 4 4.38 24.25 4.68
N ARG A 5 3.11 23.91 4.49
CA ARG A 5 2.68 22.51 4.40
C ARG A 5 3.25 21.84 3.15
N ASN A 6 3.26 22.59 2.04
CA ASN A 6 3.66 22.10 0.73
C ASN A 6 5.17 21.71 0.66
N TYR A 7 6.06 22.44 1.35
CA TYR A 7 7.49 22.09 1.30
C TYR A 7 7.79 20.79 2.07
N LYS A 8 7.10 20.51 3.18
CA LYS A 8 7.34 19.29 3.96
C LYS A 8 6.94 18.04 3.17
N ASP A 9 5.78 18.10 2.51
CA ASP A 9 5.32 17.02 1.62
C ASP A 9 6.28 16.84 0.44
N ALA A 10 6.78 17.95 -0.14
CA ALA A 10 7.77 17.90 -1.21
C ALA A 10 9.09 17.25 -0.77
N ILE A 11 9.58 17.56 0.44
CA ILE A 11 10.78 16.92 1.00
C ILE A 11 10.54 15.42 1.16
N VAL A 12 9.40 15.01 1.72
CA VAL A 12 9.06 13.58 1.85
C VAL A 12 9.02 12.90 0.48
N GLY A 13 8.45 13.55 -0.53
CA GLY A 13 8.49 13.06 -1.91
C GLY A 13 9.91 12.87 -2.44
N MET A 14 10.85 13.78 -2.12
CA MET A 14 12.27 13.64 -2.48
C MET A 14 12.98 12.50 -1.76
N LEU A 15 12.52 12.11 -0.56
CA LEU A 15 13.04 10.93 0.15
C LEU A 15 12.54 9.62 -0.49
N GLY A 16 11.46 9.65 -1.28
CA GLY A 16 10.86 8.53 -1.98
C GLY A 16 11.69 7.99 -3.16
N VAL A 17 13.01 7.83 -2.99
CA VAL A 17 13.90 7.27 -4.00
C VAL A 17 14.11 5.79 -3.71
N LYS A 18 13.97 4.94 -4.73
CA LYS A 18 14.17 3.49 -4.60
C LYS A 18 15.55 3.20 -4.00
N GLY A 19 15.58 2.40 -2.93
CA GLY A 19 16.82 2.01 -2.26
C GLY A 19 17.36 3.02 -1.26
N PHE A 20 16.70 4.16 -1.04
CA PHE A 20 17.10 5.12 -0.01
C PHE A 20 16.63 4.68 1.38
N TYR A 21 17.18 3.56 1.83
CA TYR A 21 16.78 2.84 3.03
C TYR A 21 17.03 3.59 4.34
N ASP A 22 17.93 4.58 4.34
CA ASP A 22 18.20 5.44 5.51
C ASP A 22 16.98 6.30 5.89
N ALA A 23 16.07 6.57 4.95
CA ALA A 23 14.86 7.36 5.19
C ALA A 23 13.69 6.54 5.75
N THR A 24 13.72 5.21 5.68
CA THR A 24 12.54 4.38 6.02
C THR A 24 12.09 4.56 7.46
N GLU A 25 13.02 4.51 8.41
CA GLU A 25 12.70 4.58 9.85
C GLU A 25 12.07 5.92 10.23
N ILE A 26 12.62 7.03 9.72
CA ILE A 26 12.05 8.36 9.99
C ILE A 26 10.68 8.53 9.33
N LEU A 27 10.48 8.00 8.13
CA LEU A 27 9.18 8.03 7.46
C LEU A 27 8.11 7.22 8.22
N LEU A 28 8.46 6.04 8.75
CA LEU A 28 7.55 5.24 9.59
C LEU A 28 7.19 5.95 10.88
N LYS A 29 8.16 6.62 11.51
CA LYS A 29 7.92 7.45 12.70
C LYS A 29 6.96 8.60 12.39
N LEU A 30 7.17 9.31 11.28
CA LEU A 30 6.30 10.39 10.83
C LEU A 30 4.88 9.90 10.49
N TYR A 31 4.74 8.71 9.89
CA TYR A 31 3.43 8.14 9.58
C TYR A 31 2.61 7.85 10.86
N SER A 32 3.30 7.37 11.90
CA SER A 32 2.69 6.97 13.17
C SER A 32 2.41 8.15 14.12
N ASP A 33 2.96 9.33 13.84
CA ASP A 33 2.74 10.54 14.62
C ASP A 33 1.40 11.19 14.25
N GLU A 34 0.42 11.12 15.14
CA GLU A 34 -0.90 11.75 14.93
C GLU A 34 -0.85 13.29 14.92
N SER A 35 0.25 13.90 15.41
CA SER A 35 0.49 15.34 15.34
C SER A 35 1.22 15.78 14.07
N THR A 36 1.57 14.83 13.19
CA THR A 36 2.29 15.13 11.95
C THR A 36 1.49 16.11 11.09
N GLU A 37 2.16 17.18 10.65
CA GLU A 37 1.57 18.14 9.72
C GLU A 37 1.67 17.70 8.26
N ILE A 38 2.43 16.63 8.01
CA ILE A 38 2.72 16.03 6.69
C ILE A 38 1.56 15.14 6.28
N ASP A 39 1.22 15.15 5.00
CA ASP A 39 0.22 14.22 4.48
C ASP A 39 0.71 12.77 4.62
N LYS A 40 0.00 11.96 5.43
CA LYS A 40 0.30 10.53 5.60
C LYS A 40 0.26 9.77 4.26
N TRP A 41 -0.54 10.22 3.29
CA TRP A 41 -0.53 9.63 1.96
C TRP A 41 0.82 9.86 1.26
N ALA A 42 1.40 11.06 1.35
CA ALA A 42 2.73 11.35 0.79
C ALA A 42 3.84 10.53 1.46
N ILE A 43 3.75 10.32 2.77
CA ILE A 43 4.65 9.42 3.50
C ILE A 43 4.52 7.98 2.99
N GLY A 44 3.29 7.49 2.82
CA GLY A 44 3.02 6.15 2.29
C GLY A 44 3.54 5.97 0.86
N ASP A 45 3.46 7.00 0.01
CA ASP A 45 3.99 7.00 -1.35
C ASP A 45 5.53 6.98 -1.38
N ALA A 46 6.17 7.73 -0.49
CA ALA A 46 7.62 7.70 -0.32
C ALA A 46 8.11 6.30 0.11
N LEU A 47 7.46 5.70 1.12
CA LEU A 47 7.75 4.32 1.56
C LEU A 47 7.56 3.31 0.43
N TYR A 48 6.47 3.44 -0.34
CA TYR A 48 6.20 2.60 -1.51
C TYR A 48 7.29 2.73 -2.59
N SER A 49 7.86 3.91 -2.76
CA SER A 49 8.92 4.15 -3.72
C SER A 49 10.26 3.57 -3.24
N ILE A 50 10.57 3.68 -1.94
CA ILE A 50 11.79 3.16 -1.32
C ILE A 50 11.86 1.62 -1.38
N GLN A 51 10.77 0.91 -1.05
CA GLN A 51 10.68 -0.56 -1.03
C GLN A 51 11.71 -1.25 -0.12
N ASP A 52 11.77 -0.82 1.13
CA ASP A 52 12.66 -1.39 2.15
C ASP A 52 12.01 -2.60 2.84
N SER A 53 12.49 -3.81 2.53
CA SER A 53 11.93 -5.06 3.09
C SER A 53 12.23 -5.30 4.56
N ARG A 54 13.06 -4.46 5.21
CA ARG A 54 13.41 -4.64 6.62
C ARG A 54 12.25 -4.37 7.58
N PHE A 55 11.21 -3.66 7.12
CA PHE A 55 10.11 -3.13 7.94
C PHE A 55 8.74 -3.75 7.60
N GLU A 56 8.73 -5.04 7.25
CA GLU A 56 7.50 -5.76 6.89
C GLU A 56 6.43 -5.72 7.99
N ASP A 57 6.84 -5.90 9.25
CA ASP A 57 5.91 -5.97 10.38
C ASP A 57 5.25 -4.59 10.64
N GLU A 58 5.99 -3.50 10.49
CA GLU A 58 5.48 -2.13 10.57
C GLU A 58 4.51 -1.81 9.43
N TYR A 59 4.82 -2.24 8.21
CA TYR A 59 3.89 -2.07 7.09
C TYR A 59 2.58 -2.84 7.32
N ILE A 60 2.67 -4.07 7.86
CA ILE A 60 1.49 -4.87 8.21
C ILE A 60 0.64 -4.17 9.29
N ASP A 61 1.26 -3.62 10.33
CA ASP A 61 0.56 -2.87 11.37
C ASP A 61 -0.17 -1.66 10.79
N ILE A 62 0.49 -0.89 9.91
CA ILE A 62 -0.12 0.27 9.25
C ILE A 62 -1.33 -0.11 8.40
N ILE A 63 -1.23 -1.17 7.58
CA ILE A 63 -2.33 -1.55 6.69
C ILE A 63 -3.52 -2.18 7.44
N SER A 64 -3.28 -2.71 8.65
CA SER A 64 -4.30 -3.31 9.51
C SER A 64 -5.18 -2.26 10.22
N LYS A 65 -4.67 -1.03 10.36
CA LYS A 65 -5.34 0.10 11.03
C LYS A 65 -6.34 0.79 10.10
N VAL A 66 -7.63 0.47 10.31
CA VAL A 66 -8.74 0.98 9.46
C VAL A 66 -8.85 2.50 9.49
N ASN A 67 -8.54 3.15 10.62
CA ASN A 67 -8.53 4.60 10.79
C ASN A 67 -7.54 5.34 9.87
N ASN A 68 -6.52 4.67 9.32
CA ASN A 68 -5.63 5.27 8.32
C ASN A 68 -6.34 5.54 6.97
N GLY A 69 -7.57 5.05 6.76
CA GLY A 69 -8.37 5.32 5.56
C GLY A 69 -7.61 5.11 4.25
N THR A 70 -7.63 6.12 3.38
CA THR A 70 -6.93 6.12 2.09
C THR A 70 -5.43 6.35 2.20
N SER A 71 -4.92 6.88 3.32
CA SER A 71 -3.48 7.17 3.47
C SER A 71 -2.59 5.91 3.48
N ARG A 72 -3.16 4.72 3.74
CA ARG A 72 -2.45 3.43 3.69
C ARG A 72 -2.42 2.77 2.30
N GLN A 73 -3.08 3.36 1.29
CA GLN A 73 -3.22 2.77 -0.04
C GLN A 73 -1.89 2.33 -0.67
N MET A 74 -0.87 3.19 -0.61
CA MET A 74 0.45 2.90 -1.19
C MET A 74 1.20 1.82 -0.42
N ILE A 75 1.02 1.77 0.91
CA ILE A 75 1.62 0.75 1.78
C ILE A 75 0.96 -0.62 1.56
N VAL A 76 -0.35 -0.66 1.24
CA VAL A 76 -1.02 -1.90 0.82
C VAL A 76 -0.39 -2.46 -0.46
N ILE A 77 -0.09 -1.62 -1.45
CA ILE A 77 0.61 -2.09 -2.67
C ILE A 77 2.04 -2.50 -2.33
N LEU A 78 2.72 -1.75 -1.46
CA LEU A 78 4.10 -2.00 -1.05
C LEU A 78 4.30 -3.41 -0.51
N VAL A 79 3.47 -3.87 0.42
CA VAL A 79 3.59 -5.22 1.00
C VAL A 79 3.43 -6.33 -0.06
N GLY A 80 2.59 -6.09 -1.08
CA GLY A 80 2.48 -6.99 -2.23
C GLY A 80 3.74 -6.99 -3.09
N LYS A 81 4.26 -5.80 -3.42
CA LYS A 81 5.50 -5.66 -4.19
C LYS A 81 6.72 -6.32 -3.53
N LEU A 82 6.82 -6.19 -2.20
CA LEU A 82 7.85 -6.84 -1.40
C LEU A 82 7.63 -8.34 -1.25
N ARG A 83 6.44 -8.85 -1.64
CA ARG A 83 6.00 -10.23 -1.42
C ARG A 83 6.07 -10.64 0.06
N CYS A 84 5.61 -9.74 0.94
CA CYS A 84 5.50 -10.01 2.36
C CYS A 84 4.39 -11.03 2.62
N GLU A 85 4.74 -12.32 2.67
CA GLU A 85 3.79 -13.44 2.82
C GLU A 85 2.93 -13.29 4.10
N LYS A 86 3.51 -12.74 5.17
CA LYS A 86 2.81 -12.43 6.42
C LYS A 86 1.62 -11.46 6.23
N ALA A 87 1.63 -10.64 5.18
CA ALA A 87 0.57 -9.68 4.90
C ALA A 87 -0.66 -10.30 4.24
N ILE A 88 -0.57 -11.52 3.68
CA ILE A 88 -1.68 -12.16 2.94
C ILE A 88 -3.00 -12.18 3.73
N PRO A 89 -3.05 -12.63 5.00
CA PRO A 89 -4.30 -12.63 5.77
C PRO A 89 -4.93 -11.24 5.90
N VAL A 90 -4.09 -10.21 6.08
CA VAL A 90 -4.55 -8.82 6.17
C VAL A 90 -5.05 -8.32 4.82
N LEU A 91 -4.33 -8.59 3.73
CA LEU A 91 -4.75 -8.24 2.38
C LEU A 91 -6.10 -8.87 2.02
N ILE A 92 -6.31 -10.14 2.35
CA ILE A 92 -7.61 -10.82 2.15
C ILE A 92 -8.72 -10.09 2.90
N LYS A 93 -8.49 -9.70 4.16
CA LYS A 93 -9.47 -8.91 4.94
C LYS A 93 -9.77 -7.55 4.28
N LEU A 94 -8.77 -6.91 3.68
CA LEU A 94 -8.90 -5.61 3.00
C LEU A 94 -9.72 -5.68 1.70
N LEU A 95 -10.04 -6.85 1.16
CA LEU A 95 -10.96 -7.00 0.03
C LEU A 95 -12.38 -6.50 0.36
N GLN A 96 -12.75 -6.43 1.64
CA GLN A 96 -14.05 -5.91 2.10
C GLN A 96 -14.00 -4.40 2.42
N ASN A 97 -12.85 -3.74 2.26
CA ASN A 97 -12.69 -2.33 2.63
C ASN A 97 -12.72 -1.44 1.38
N SER A 98 -13.73 -0.57 1.28
CA SER A 98 -13.95 0.30 0.12
C SER A 98 -12.81 1.27 -0.20
N ASP A 99 -12.00 1.65 0.81
CA ASP A 99 -10.92 2.63 0.65
C ASP A 99 -9.71 2.01 -0.05
N VAL A 100 -9.51 0.70 0.10
CA VAL A 100 -8.28 0.01 -0.33
C VAL A 100 -8.51 -1.27 -1.12
N VAL A 101 -9.75 -1.67 -1.41
CA VAL A 101 -10.07 -2.93 -2.10
C VAL A 101 -9.26 -3.14 -3.39
N GLY A 102 -9.17 -2.13 -4.26
CA GLY A 102 -8.37 -2.25 -5.49
C GLY A 102 -6.86 -2.33 -5.25
N HIS A 103 -6.37 -1.68 -4.19
CA HIS A 103 -4.97 -1.75 -3.78
C HIS A 103 -4.65 -3.14 -3.24
N SER A 104 -5.56 -3.74 -2.47
CA SER A 104 -5.41 -5.11 -1.98
C SER A 104 -5.41 -6.12 -3.13
N ILE A 105 -6.33 -6.00 -4.09
CA ILE A 105 -6.35 -6.86 -5.30
C ILE A 105 -5.01 -6.77 -6.04
N MET A 106 -4.49 -5.55 -6.23
CA MET A 106 -3.20 -5.34 -6.87
C MET A 106 -2.05 -6.00 -6.09
N ALA A 107 -2.07 -5.87 -4.76
CA ALA A 107 -1.07 -6.45 -3.86
C ALA A 107 -1.09 -7.98 -3.90
N LEU A 108 -2.27 -8.59 -3.78
CA LEU A 108 -2.46 -10.05 -3.87
C LEU A 108 -1.95 -10.63 -5.20
N GLY A 109 -2.04 -9.85 -6.29
CA GLY A 109 -1.50 -10.23 -7.59
C GLY A 109 0.01 -10.50 -7.62
N TYR A 110 0.80 -10.03 -6.65
CA TYR A 110 2.26 -10.20 -6.64
C TYR A 110 2.77 -11.51 -6.05
N PHE A 111 1.92 -12.27 -5.34
CA PHE A 111 2.34 -13.47 -4.59
C PHE A 111 2.43 -14.75 -5.44
N LYS A 112 2.05 -14.72 -6.72
CA LYS A 112 2.04 -15.91 -7.61
C LYS A 112 1.31 -17.14 -7.04
N ASN A 113 0.43 -16.94 -6.06
CA ASN A 113 -0.37 -18.00 -5.47
C ASN A 113 -1.70 -18.12 -6.23
N VAL A 114 -1.89 -19.24 -6.92
CA VAL A 114 -3.08 -19.52 -7.72
C VAL A 114 -4.37 -19.58 -6.90
N GLU A 115 -4.29 -19.92 -5.61
CA GLU A 115 -5.46 -19.97 -4.72
C GLU A 115 -6.06 -18.57 -4.49
N LEU A 116 -5.24 -17.52 -4.58
CA LEU A 116 -5.70 -16.14 -4.46
C LEU A 116 -6.59 -15.71 -5.63
N ILE A 117 -6.56 -16.42 -6.76
CA ILE A 117 -7.42 -16.12 -7.91
C ILE A 117 -8.90 -16.25 -7.50
N LEU A 118 -9.27 -17.27 -6.74
CA LEU A 118 -10.65 -17.49 -6.29
C LEU A 118 -11.18 -16.32 -5.43
N LEU A 119 -10.29 -15.64 -4.71
CA LEU A 119 -10.62 -14.46 -3.90
C LEU A 119 -10.71 -13.17 -4.73
N ILE A 120 -10.01 -13.10 -5.87
CA ILE A 120 -9.96 -11.93 -6.75
C ILE A 120 -11.05 -11.99 -7.84
N GLU A 121 -11.42 -13.18 -8.32
CA GLU A 121 -12.40 -13.39 -9.39
C GLU A 121 -13.73 -12.64 -9.21
N PRO A 122 -14.34 -12.55 -8.01
CA PRO A 122 -15.57 -11.78 -7.81
C PRO A 122 -15.44 -10.31 -8.23
N PHE A 123 -14.24 -9.74 -8.13
CA PHE A 123 -13.98 -8.34 -8.46
C PHE A 123 -13.93 -8.05 -9.97
N LEU A 124 -13.95 -9.08 -10.82
CA LEU A 124 -14.15 -8.92 -12.28
C LEU A 124 -15.53 -8.34 -12.62
N HIS A 125 -16.50 -8.43 -11.70
CA HIS A 125 -17.85 -7.90 -11.87
C HIS A 125 -18.15 -6.71 -10.95
N HIS A 126 -17.13 -6.12 -10.32
CA HIS A 126 -17.29 -5.00 -9.40
C HIS A 126 -17.89 -3.75 -10.09
N GLU A 127 -18.70 -2.95 -9.39
CA GLU A 127 -19.38 -1.76 -9.94
C GLU A 127 -18.38 -0.76 -10.56
N LYS A 128 -17.26 -0.54 -9.87
CA LYS A 128 -16.20 0.40 -10.27
C LYS A 128 -15.31 -0.21 -11.35
N ARG A 129 -15.25 0.45 -12.52
CA ARG A 129 -14.44 0.02 -13.67
C ARG A 129 -12.96 -0.20 -13.35
N TRP A 130 -12.38 0.65 -12.50
CA TRP A 130 -10.96 0.55 -12.16
C TRP A 130 -10.66 -0.71 -11.33
N ILE A 131 -11.58 -1.13 -10.45
CA ILE A 131 -11.46 -2.38 -9.67
C ILE A 131 -11.45 -3.60 -10.59
N ARG A 132 -12.38 -3.65 -11.57
CA ARG A 132 -12.42 -4.73 -12.55
C ARG A 132 -11.09 -4.87 -13.30
N LYS A 133 -10.52 -3.75 -13.74
CA LYS A 133 -9.21 -3.72 -14.41
C LYS A 133 -8.08 -4.23 -13.51
N GLU A 134 -8.09 -3.89 -12.22
CA GLU A 134 -7.06 -4.38 -11.29
C GLU A 134 -7.21 -5.89 -11.03
N ALA A 135 -8.44 -6.40 -10.95
CA ALA A 135 -8.69 -7.84 -10.85
C ALA A 135 -8.17 -8.60 -12.07
N GLU A 136 -8.47 -8.13 -13.29
CA GLU A 136 -7.94 -8.70 -14.54
C GLU A 136 -6.41 -8.74 -14.55
N LYS A 137 -5.76 -7.63 -14.19
CA LYS A 137 -4.29 -7.53 -14.13
C LYS A 137 -3.69 -8.46 -13.08
N ALA A 138 -4.28 -8.51 -11.89
CA ALA A 138 -3.80 -9.34 -10.79
C ALA A 138 -3.88 -10.84 -11.16
N ILE A 139 -5.01 -11.29 -11.70
CA ILE A 139 -5.18 -12.67 -12.16
C ILE A 139 -4.18 -12.99 -13.28
N LYS A 140 -4.00 -12.10 -14.26
CA LYS A 140 -3.01 -12.29 -15.33
C LYS A 140 -1.60 -12.42 -14.77
N ARG A 141 -1.23 -11.62 -13.77
CA ARG A 141 0.09 -11.65 -13.12
C ARG A 141 0.31 -12.93 -12.32
N ILE A 142 -0.71 -13.45 -11.65
CA ILE A 142 -0.62 -14.73 -10.92
C ILE A 142 -0.40 -15.90 -11.90
N LYS A 143 -1.06 -15.86 -13.07
CA LYS A 143 -0.95 -16.90 -14.10
C LYS A 143 0.35 -16.82 -14.93
N SER A 144 1.17 -15.78 -14.77
CA SER A 144 2.43 -15.57 -15.53
C SER A 144 3.68 -15.97 -14.75
#